data_AF-A0A418MP43-F1
#
_entry.id   AF-A0A418MP43-F1
#
_cell.length_a   1.000
_cell.length_b   1.000
_cell.length_c   1.000
_cell.angle_alpha   90.00
_cell.angle_beta   90.00
_cell.angle_gamma   90.00
#
_symmetry.space_group_name_H-M   'P 1'
#
loop_
_entity.id
_entity.type
_entity.pdbx_description
1 polymer ?
#
loop_
_entity_poly.entity_id
_entity_poly.type
_entity_poly.pdbx_seq_one_letter_code
_entity_poly.pdbx_strand_id
1 'polypeptide(L)'
;MQLPAVLGEPIRFVLNWGRRYSLWVFNFGLACCAIEFIATSMSRHDFMRLGVIPFAHGPRQADLMVVSGTVTDKMAPAIKRLYDQMPEPKYVISFGACSNCGGPYWDSYSVTKGVDQLIPVDVYVPGCPPRPEALLHGILRLQEKIAAEQSGVGGVPRPDLLAPPTDTPPTDTPSADTPSAEAASTGTPATGAASRSTASLTAPPVRPPTA
;
A
#
# COMPACT_ATOMS: atom_id res chain seq x y z
N MET A 1 -15.28 22.01 -6.32
CA MET A 1 -15.57 22.20 -7.76
C MET A 1 -15.70 20.80 -8.36
N GLN A 2 -16.93 20.28 -8.41
CA GLN A 2 -17.22 18.92 -8.89
C GLN A 2 -17.02 18.90 -10.41
N LEU A 3 -15.99 18.22 -10.91
CA LEU A 3 -15.82 18.02 -12.35
C LEU A 3 -16.86 17.00 -12.86
N PRO A 4 -17.54 17.24 -14.00
CA PRO A 4 -18.52 16.32 -14.55
C PRO A 4 -17.87 14.98 -14.93
N ALA A 5 -18.56 13.87 -14.61
CA ALA A 5 -18.06 12.50 -14.68
C ALA A 5 -17.41 12.10 -16.02
N VAL A 6 -17.89 12.66 -17.14
CA VAL A 6 -17.43 12.37 -18.50
C VAL A 6 -16.05 12.99 -18.82
N LEU A 7 -15.70 14.10 -18.18
CA LEU A 7 -14.36 14.72 -18.30
C LEU A 7 -13.35 14.10 -17.32
N GLY A 8 -13.86 13.43 -16.28
CA GLY A 8 -13.06 12.81 -15.23
C GLY A 8 -12.27 11.59 -15.69
N GLU A 9 -12.88 10.69 -16.48
CA GLU A 9 -12.23 9.45 -16.94
C GLU A 9 -10.97 9.66 -17.80
N PRO A 10 -10.98 10.48 -18.86
CA PRO A 10 -9.77 10.70 -19.66
C PRO A 10 -8.67 11.42 -18.86
N ILE A 11 -9.04 12.36 -17.99
CA ILE A 11 -8.09 13.06 -17.12
C ILE A 11 -7.46 12.08 -16.11
N ARG A 12 -8.26 11.20 -15.51
CA ARG A 12 -7.79 10.17 -14.58
C ARG A 12 -6.86 9.18 -15.26
N PHE A 13 -7.19 8.76 -16.47
CA PHE A 13 -6.32 7.90 -17.26
C PHE A 13 -4.94 8.54 -17.46
N VAL A 14 -4.89 9.82 -17.85
CA VAL A 14 -3.63 10.55 -18.04
C VAL A 14 -2.85 10.70 -16.72
N LEU A 15 -3.53 11.01 -15.61
CA LEU A 15 -2.89 11.12 -14.30
C LEU A 15 -2.29 9.78 -13.83
N ASN A 16 -3.04 8.69 -13.95
CA ASN A 16 -2.57 7.35 -13.58
C ASN A 16 -1.48 6.85 -14.53
N TRP A 17 -1.55 7.20 -15.81
CA TRP A 17 -0.50 6.93 -16.79
C TRP A 17 0.80 7.66 -16.44
N GLY A 18 0.71 8.93 -16.03
CA GLY A 18 1.87 9.68 -15.53
C GLY A 18 2.46 9.01 -14.30
N ARG A 19 1.65 8.78 -13.26
CA ARG A 19 2.09 8.17 -11.99
C ARG A 19 2.79 6.82 -12.17
N ARG A 20 2.26 5.93 -13.03
CA ARG A 20 2.83 4.59 -13.21
C ARG A 20 4.18 4.57 -13.94
N TYR A 21 4.43 5.55 -14.82
CA TYR A 21 5.64 5.64 -15.66
C TYR A 21 6.66 6.67 -15.17
N SER A 22 6.43 7.29 -14.02
CA SER A 22 7.38 8.23 -13.39
C SER A 22 7.53 7.95 -11.90
N LEU A 23 7.78 6.69 -11.52
CA LEU A 23 7.91 6.32 -10.11
C LEU A 23 9.32 6.64 -9.61
N TRP A 24 9.41 7.53 -8.61
CA TRP A 24 10.66 7.84 -7.94
C TRP A 24 10.86 6.93 -6.73
N VAL A 25 11.90 6.11 -6.77
CA VAL A 25 12.11 5.10 -5.73
C VAL A 25 13.04 5.60 -4.64
N PHE A 26 12.53 5.55 -3.41
CA PHE A 26 13.32 5.57 -2.20
C PHE A 26 13.56 4.13 -1.74
N ASN A 27 14.77 3.63 -2.00
CA ASN A 27 15.18 2.31 -1.55
C ASN A 27 15.66 2.40 -0.09
N PHE A 28 14.94 1.73 0.80
CA PHE A 28 15.34 1.57 2.18
C PHE A 28 16.14 0.27 2.36
N GLY A 29 17.43 0.37 2.00
CA GLY A 29 18.37 -0.75 1.99
C GLY A 29 18.82 -1.20 3.39
N LEU A 30 18.24 -2.29 3.89
CA LEU A 30 18.51 -2.80 5.25
C LEU A 30 19.47 -3.99 5.29
N ALA A 31 19.36 -4.90 4.33
CA ALA A 31 20.08 -6.16 4.35
C ALA A 31 20.40 -6.66 2.93
N CYS A 32 20.50 -7.98 2.73
CA CYS A 32 20.83 -8.60 1.45
C CYS A 32 19.91 -8.22 0.29
N CYS A 33 18.62 -7.96 0.55
CA CYS A 33 17.68 -7.51 -0.46
C CYS A 33 18.05 -6.12 -1.02
N ALA A 34 18.82 -5.30 -0.28
CA ALA A 34 19.31 -4.03 -0.80
C ALA A 34 20.28 -4.22 -1.97
N ILE A 35 21.15 -5.24 -1.89
CA ILE A 35 22.11 -5.56 -2.96
C ILE A 35 21.36 -6.01 -4.21
N GLU A 36 20.30 -6.80 -4.01
CA GLU A 36 19.50 -7.31 -5.12
C GLU A 36 18.64 -6.21 -5.76
N PHE A 37 18.20 -5.23 -4.98
CA PHE A 37 17.61 -3.99 -5.50
C PHE A 37 18.63 -3.23 -6.36
N ILE A 38 19.87 -3.08 -5.88
CA ILE A 38 20.95 -2.43 -6.65
C ILE A 38 21.24 -3.24 -7.91
N ALA A 39 21.28 -4.57 -7.86
CA ALA A 39 21.45 -5.42 -9.04
C ALA A 39 20.32 -5.20 -10.07
N THR A 40 19.09 -4.99 -9.61
CA THR A 40 17.95 -4.63 -10.46
C THR A 40 18.12 -3.25 -11.11
N SER A 41 18.84 -2.33 -10.46
CA SER A 41 19.21 -1.01 -10.99
C SER A 41 20.34 -1.02 -12.02
N MET A 42 21.12 -2.10 -12.08
CA MET A 42 22.24 -2.20 -13.00
C MET A 42 21.78 -2.53 -14.43
N SER A 43 22.70 -2.36 -15.38
CA SER A 43 22.48 -2.47 -16.82
C SER A 43 21.81 -3.76 -17.30
N ARG A 44 21.92 -4.85 -16.55
CA ARG A 44 21.34 -6.15 -16.95
C ARG A 44 19.80 -6.14 -16.88
N HIS A 45 19.24 -5.51 -15.86
CA HIS A 45 17.81 -5.56 -15.56
C HIS A 45 17.13 -4.21 -15.73
N ASP A 46 17.89 -3.11 -15.58
CA ASP A 46 17.52 -1.71 -15.82
C ASP A 46 16.01 -1.41 -15.70
N PHE A 47 15.55 -1.26 -14.46
CA PHE A 47 14.18 -0.83 -14.18
C PHE A 47 13.90 0.64 -14.55
N MET A 48 14.90 1.46 -14.93
CA MET A 48 14.63 2.80 -15.52
C MET A 48 13.87 2.70 -16.83
N ARG A 49 14.06 1.61 -17.58
CA ARG A 49 13.27 1.33 -18.78
C ARG A 49 11.75 1.27 -18.52
N LEU A 50 11.35 0.91 -17.30
CA LEU A 50 9.94 0.85 -16.91
C LEU A 50 9.39 2.21 -16.39
N GLY A 51 10.19 3.28 -16.48
CA GLY A 51 9.80 4.59 -15.94
C GLY A 51 10.02 4.72 -14.43
N VAL A 52 10.93 3.91 -13.87
CA VAL A 52 11.23 3.90 -12.44
C VAL A 52 12.62 4.44 -12.21
N ILE A 53 12.73 5.58 -11.53
CA ILE A 53 14.01 6.24 -11.31
C ILE A 53 14.68 5.67 -10.04
N PRO A 54 15.85 5.00 -10.16
CA PRO A 54 16.62 4.53 -9.02
C PRO A 54 17.16 5.72 -8.24
N PHE A 55 16.86 5.76 -6.94
CA PHE A 55 17.43 6.70 -5.97
C PHE A 55 16.95 8.15 -6.13
N ALA A 56 15.73 8.39 -5.64
CA ALA A 56 15.33 9.75 -5.29
C ALA A 56 16.32 10.36 -4.28
N HIS A 57 16.63 11.66 -4.44
CA HIS A 57 17.56 12.40 -3.57
C HIS A 57 17.09 12.49 -2.09
N GLY A 58 15.86 12.07 -1.79
CA GLY A 58 15.34 11.91 -0.44
C GLY A 58 13.89 11.41 -0.42
N PRO A 59 13.36 11.01 0.75
CA PRO A 59 11.99 10.51 0.89
C PRO A 59 10.93 11.56 0.52
N ARG A 60 11.23 12.85 0.67
CA ARG A 60 10.29 13.95 0.38
C ARG A 60 9.98 14.14 -1.11
N GLN A 61 10.78 13.54 -1.98
CA GLN A 61 10.64 13.60 -3.44
C GLN A 61 10.36 12.22 -4.04
N ALA A 62 10.17 11.20 -3.19
CA ALA A 62 9.93 9.84 -3.61
C ALA A 62 8.45 9.50 -3.51
N ASP A 63 7.96 8.79 -4.50
CA ASP A 63 6.58 8.32 -4.57
C ASP A 63 6.49 6.82 -4.25
N LEU A 64 7.59 6.10 -4.34
CA LEU A 64 7.66 4.66 -4.07
C LEU A 64 8.75 4.36 -3.03
N MET A 65 8.36 3.82 -1.88
CA MET A 65 9.27 3.27 -0.87
C MET A 65 9.43 1.76 -1.07
N VAL A 66 10.67 1.31 -1.23
CA VAL A 66 10.97 -0.14 -1.28
C VAL A 66 11.68 -0.51 0.02
N VAL A 67 11.05 -1.37 0.82
CA VAL A 67 11.65 -1.86 2.07
C VAL A 67 12.40 -3.15 1.76
N SER A 68 13.72 -3.03 1.61
CA SER A 68 14.60 -4.08 1.12
C SER A 68 15.46 -4.67 2.25
N GLY A 69 14.88 -5.61 2.99
CA GLY A 69 15.61 -6.42 3.97
C GLY A 69 14.93 -6.51 5.32
N THR A 70 15.72 -6.91 6.32
CA THR A 70 15.22 -7.19 7.68
C THR A 70 14.94 -5.91 8.44
N VAL A 71 13.69 -5.74 8.87
CA VAL A 71 13.29 -4.64 9.75
C VAL A 71 13.58 -5.02 11.19
N THR A 72 14.43 -4.24 11.84
CA THR A 72 14.67 -4.38 13.28
C THR A 72 13.78 -3.44 14.08
N ASP A 73 13.46 -3.81 15.31
CA ASP A 73 12.58 -3.01 16.18
C ASP A 73 13.19 -1.63 16.49
N LYS A 74 14.53 -1.54 16.47
CA LYS A 74 15.24 -0.26 16.58
C LYS A 74 15.06 0.63 15.34
N MET A 75 14.92 0.03 14.16
CA MET A 75 14.75 0.76 12.90
C MET A 75 13.29 1.07 12.58
N ALA A 76 12.34 0.34 13.17
CA ALA A 76 10.91 0.55 13.04
C ALA A 76 10.46 2.04 13.12
N PRO A 77 10.84 2.83 14.15
CA PRO A 77 10.42 4.23 14.22
C PRO A 77 11.05 5.10 13.11
N ALA A 78 12.23 4.75 12.61
CA ALA A 78 12.87 5.48 11.52
C ALA A 78 12.15 5.24 10.18
N ILE A 79 11.73 4.01 9.90
CA ILE A 79 10.92 3.65 8.72
C ILE A 79 9.64 4.46 8.71
N LYS A 80 8.90 4.43 9.83
CA LYS A 80 7.65 5.15 9.99
C LYS A 80 7.82 6.65 9.75
N ARG A 81 8.83 7.27 10.38
CA ARG A 81 9.14 8.69 10.19
C ARG A 81 9.48 9.06 8.75
N LEU A 82 10.15 8.19 8.00
CA LEU A 82 10.48 8.43 6.60
C LEU A 82 9.23 8.32 5.73
N TYR A 83 8.40 7.31 5.96
CA TYR A 83 7.12 7.14 5.28
C TYR A 83 6.16 8.32 5.50
N ASP A 84 6.15 8.88 6.70
CA ASP A 84 5.31 10.04 7.03
C ASP A 84 5.79 11.33 6.35
N GLN A 85 7.07 11.41 5.97
CA GLN A 85 7.63 12.55 5.25
C GLN A 85 7.45 12.47 3.73
N MET A 86 7.00 11.34 3.20
CA MET A 86 6.73 11.18 1.77
C MET A 86 5.43 11.90 1.38
N PRO A 87 5.42 12.59 0.22
CA PRO A 87 4.21 13.20 -0.31
C PRO A 87 3.19 12.14 -0.74
N GLU A 88 1.91 12.51 -0.76
CA GLU A 88 0.86 11.71 -1.38
C GLU A 88 0.81 12.04 -2.87
N PRO A 89 0.75 11.07 -3.82
CA PRO A 89 0.53 9.62 -3.66
C PRO A 89 1.81 8.81 -3.37
N LYS A 90 1.81 8.03 -2.28
CA LYS A 90 2.93 7.15 -1.91
C LYS A 90 2.59 5.67 -1.97
N TYR A 91 3.52 4.87 -2.46
CA TYR A 91 3.42 3.42 -2.63
C TYR A 91 4.53 2.71 -1.84
N VAL A 92 4.25 1.50 -1.38
CA VAL A 92 5.20 0.69 -0.60
C VAL A 92 5.30 -0.72 -1.19
N ILE A 93 6.51 -1.12 -1.54
CA ILE A 93 6.82 -2.51 -1.89
C ILE A 93 7.61 -3.13 -0.75
N SER A 94 7.11 -4.26 -0.24
CA SER A 94 7.86 -5.09 0.69
C SER A 94 8.72 -6.07 -0.11
N PHE A 95 10.05 -5.91 -0.02
CA PHE A 95 11.01 -6.66 -0.82
C PHE A 95 11.79 -7.67 0.03
N GLY A 96 11.37 -8.93 -0.08
CA GLY A 96 12.01 -10.08 0.57
C GLY A 96 11.24 -10.64 1.77
N ALA A 97 11.60 -11.86 2.16
CA ALA A 97 10.93 -12.60 3.24
C ALA A 97 11.01 -11.88 4.59
N CYS A 98 12.13 -11.20 4.86
CA CYS A 98 12.33 -10.50 6.12
C CYS A 98 11.38 -9.31 6.31
N SER A 99 11.11 -8.53 5.26
CA SER A 99 10.15 -7.43 5.30
C SER A 99 8.71 -7.92 5.24
N ASN A 100 8.44 -9.03 4.54
CA ASN A 100 7.08 -9.59 4.46
C ASN A 100 6.62 -10.21 5.79
N CYS A 101 7.45 -11.04 6.44
CA CYS A 101 7.03 -11.84 7.60
C CYS A 101 8.13 -12.04 8.68
N GLY A 102 9.22 -11.27 8.63
CA GLY A 102 10.41 -11.51 9.48
C GLY A 102 11.38 -12.56 8.91
N GLY A 103 10.91 -13.40 7.97
CA GLY A 103 11.75 -14.32 7.20
C GLY A 103 12.47 -15.36 8.09
N PRO A 104 13.76 -15.68 7.84
CA PRO A 104 14.50 -16.62 8.68
C PRO A 104 14.72 -16.12 10.11
N TYR A 105 14.53 -14.81 10.36
CA TYR A 105 14.71 -14.18 11.67
C TYR A 105 13.39 -13.98 12.43
N TRP A 106 12.30 -14.64 12.01
CA TRP A 106 10.97 -14.45 12.59
C TRP A 106 10.90 -14.74 14.11
N ASP A 107 11.77 -15.62 14.61
CA ASP A 107 11.88 -15.98 16.03
C ASP A 107 12.96 -15.19 16.79
N SER A 108 13.53 -14.16 16.17
CA SER A 108 14.52 -13.32 16.84
C SER A 108 13.86 -12.18 17.64
N TYR A 109 14.48 -11.82 18.76
CA TYR A 109 13.94 -10.83 19.71
C TYR A 109 14.01 -9.38 19.23
N SER A 110 14.72 -9.10 18.13
CA SER A 110 15.00 -7.75 17.64
C SER A 110 14.39 -7.45 16.27
N VAL A 111 13.67 -8.41 15.68
CA VAL A 111 13.17 -8.30 14.30
C VAL A 111 11.66 -8.21 14.32
N THR A 112 11.16 -7.22 13.61
CA THR A 112 9.73 -7.03 13.43
C THR A 112 9.22 -8.10 12.45
N LYS A 113 8.13 -8.78 12.81
CA LYS A 113 7.58 -9.92 12.04
C LYS A 113 6.86 -9.52 10.74
N GLY A 114 7.14 -8.34 10.22
CA GLY A 114 6.52 -7.79 9.02
C GLY A 114 6.51 -6.28 9.04
N VAL A 115 6.81 -5.66 7.90
CA VAL A 115 6.76 -4.21 7.73
C VAL A 115 5.33 -3.67 7.77
N ASP A 116 4.35 -4.54 7.53
CA ASP A 116 2.91 -4.28 7.56
C ASP A 116 2.41 -3.79 8.91
N GLN A 117 3.12 -4.13 9.98
CA GLN A 117 2.80 -3.65 11.33
C GLN A 117 3.14 -2.16 11.50
N LEU A 118 3.97 -1.62 10.60
CA LEU A 118 4.49 -0.26 10.66
C LEU A 118 3.87 0.65 9.60
N ILE A 119 3.79 0.16 8.36
CA ILE A 119 3.34 0.94 7.20
C ILE A 119 2.49 0.07 6.28
N PRO A 120 1.50 0.65 5.57
CA PRO A 120 0.65 -0.10 4.67
C PRO A 120 1.41 -0.50 3.39
N VAL A 121 1.52 -1.79 3.14
CA VAL A 121 2.20 -2.36 1.95
C VAL A 121 1.24 -2.56 0.78
N ASP A 122 1.69 -2.23 -0.44
CA ASP A 122 0.91 -2.48 -1.65
C ASP A 122 1.13 -3.84 -2.27
N VAL A 123 2.41 -4.21 -2.39
CA VAL A 123 2.89 -5.36 -3.13
C VAL A 123 3.98 -6.02 -2.32
N TYR A 124 3.85 -7.33 -2.17
CA TYR A 124 4.84 -8.18 -1.54
C TYR A 124 5.60 -8.93 -2.62
N VAL A 125 6.92 -8.88 -2.55
CA VAL A 125 7.79 -9.66 -3.42
C VAL A 125 8.41 -10.77 -2.58
N PRO A 126 8.05 -12.05 -2.83
CA PRO A 126 8.59 -13.17 -2.07
C PRO A 126 10.00 -13.56 -2.52
N GLY A 127 10.90 -13.84 -1.56
CA GLY A 127 12.24 -14.40 -1.79
C GLY A 127 13.24 -14.05 -0.68
N CYS A 128 14.43 -14.67 -0.66
CA CYS A 128 15.44 -14.44 0.40
C CYS A 128 16.90 -14.64 -0.08
N PRO A 129 17.49 -13.69 -0.83
CA PRO A 129 16.84 -12.56 -1.48
C PRO A 129 16.11 -12.99 -2.77
N PRO A 130 15.01 -12.31 -3.13
CA PRO A 130 14.29 -12.55 -4.39
C PRO A 130 15.14 -12.13 -5.59
N ARG A 131 15.16 -12.91 -6.68
CA ARG A 131 15.91 -12.54 -7.89
C ARG A 131 15.48 -11.17 -8.46
N PRO A 132 16.33 -10.47 -9.24
CA PRO A 132 16.02 -9.14 -9.74
C PRO A 132 14.78 -9.14 -10.65
N GLU A 133 14.54 -10.23 -11.38
CA GLU A 133 13.33 -10.39 -12.20
C GLU A 133 12.04 -10.41 -11.36
N ALA A 134 12.09 -10.92 -10.13
CA ALA A 134 10.94 -10.93 -9.25
C ALA A 134 10.59 -9.51 -8.76
N LEU A 135 11.61 -8.66 -8.56
CA LEU A 135 11.37 -7.25 -8.25
C LEU A 135 10.73 -6.51 -9.44
N LEU A 136 11.25 -6.73 -10.64
CA LEU A 136 10.68 -6.18 -11.88
C LEU A 136 9.20 -6.56 -12.03
N HIS A 137 8.87 -7.83 -11.77
CA HIS A 137 7.48 -8.28 -11.78
C HIS A 137 6.63 -7.61 -10.69
N GLY A 138 7.18 -7.41 -9.49
CA GLY A 138 6.53 -6.66 -8.42
C GLY A 138 6.22 -5.20 -8.81
N ILE A 139 7.14 -4.55 -9.52
CA ILE A 139 6.96 -3.20 -10.06
C ILE A 139 5.86 -3.18 -11.12
N LEU A 140 5.85 -4.12 -12.06
CA LEU A 140 4.78 -4.23 -13.06
C LEU A 140 3.41 -4.41 -12.40
N ARG A 141 3.33 -5.25 -11.37
CA ARG A 141 2.10 -5.45 -10.60
C ARG A 141 1.65 -4.18 -9.87
N LEU A 142 2.61 -3.39 -9.36
CA LEU A 142 2.32 -2.08 -8.80
C LEU A 142 1.78 -1.11 -9.85
N GLN A 143 2.39 -1.08 -11.05
CA GLN A 143 1.92 -0.23 -12.15
C GLN A 143 0.50 -0.57 -12.61
N GLU A 144 0.14 -1.86 -12.62
CA GLU A 144 -1.23 -2.31 -12.87
C GLU A 144 -2.19 -1.84 -11.77
N LYS A 145 -1.77 -1.93 -10.51
CA LYS A 145 -2.56 -1.43 -9.37
C LYS A 145 -2.82 0.07 -9.50
N ILE A 146 -1.79 0.86 -9.82
CA ILE A 146 -1.91 2.32 -10.05
C ILE A 146 -2.83 2.62 -11.24
N ALA A 147 -2.77 1.83 -12.31
CA ALA A 147 -3.65 2.01 -13.46
C ALA A 147 -5.13 1.79 -13.11
N ALA A 148 -5.42 0.87 -12.19
CA ALA A 148 -6.77 0.55 -11.73
C ALA A 148 -7.30 1.49 -10.63
N GLU A 149 -6.45 2.35 -10.05
CA GLU A 149 -6.85 3.24 -8.96
C GLU A 149 -7.87 4.29 -9.43
N GLN A 150 -8.93 4.45 -8.63
CA GLN A 150 -10.01 5.41 -8.92
C GLN A 150 -9.77 6.80 -8.32
N SER A 151 -8.52 7.18 -8.09
CA SER A 151 -8.17 8.35 -7.29
C SER A 151 -8.09 9.63 -8.10
N GLY A 152 -8.54 10.73 -7.48
CA GLY A 152 -8.33 12.09 -7.97
C GLY A 152 -6.89 12.58 -7.81
N VAL A 153 -6.70 13.91 -7.76
CA VAL A 153 -5.38 14.57 -7.71
C VAL A 153 -4.53 14.13 -6.50
N GLY A 154 -5.14 13.71 -5.39
CA GLY A 154 -4.47 13.38 -4.12
C GLY A 154 -4.30 11.89 -3.79
N GLY A 155 -4.33 10.97 -4.74
CA GLY A 155 -4.08 9.53 -4.46
C GLY A 155 -5.20 8.83 -3.68
N VAL A 156 -4.99 7.54 -3.34
CA VAL A 156 -5.88 6.80 -2.44
C VAL A 156 -5.45 7.12 -1.00
N PRO A 157 -6.30 7.74 -0.15
CA PRO A 157 -5.97 7.91 1.25
C PRO A 157 -5.72 6.54 1.87
N ARG A 158 -4.49 6.32 2.35
CA ARG A 158 -4.15 5.05 3.00
C ARG A 158 -4.33 5.18 4.49
N PRO A 159 -5.07 4.25 5.12
CA PRO A 159 -5.18 4.25 6.56
C PRO A 159 -3.80 4.04 7.17
N ASP A 160 -3.42 4.96 8.05
CA ASP A 160 -2.22 4.81 8.84
C ASP A 160 -2.51 3.84 9.99
N LEU A 161 -1.95 2.63 9.91
CA LEU A 161 -2.21 1.53 10.84
C LEU A 161 -1.73 1.83 12.27
N LEU A 162 -0.83 2.81 12.43
CA LEU A 162 -0.28 3.24 13.72
C LEU A 162 -0.79 4.61 14.18
N ALA A 163 -1.65 5.29 13.39
CA ALA A 163 -2.25 6.53 13.86
C ALA A 163 -3.19 6.24 15.04
N PRO A 164 -3.19 7.08 16.08
CA PRO A 164 -4.19 6.97 17.14
C PRO A 164 -5.59 7.07 16.51
N PRO A 165 -6.61 6.33 17.01
CA PRO A 165 -7.96 6.42 16.48
C PRO A 165 -8.42 7.86 16.58
N THR A 166 -8.49 8.55 15.45
CA THR A 166 -9.09 9.87 15.35
C THR A 166 -10.59 9.67 15.29
N ASP A 167 -11.33 10.24 16.26
CA ASP A 167 -12.80 10.27 16.34
C ASP A 167 -13.48 11.04 15.18
N THR A 168 -12.77 11.28 14.07
CA THR A 168 -13.37 11.80 12.85
C THR A 168 -13.96 10.65 12.05
N PRO A 169 -15.30 10.58 11.90
CA PRO A 169 -15.90 9.59 11.02
C PRO A 169 -15.34 9.76 9.60
N PRO A 170 -15.23 8.67 8.82
CA PRO A 170 -14.92 8.77 7.41
C PRO A 170 -15.93 9.73 6.79
N THR A 171 -15.44 10.82 6.19
CA THR A 171 -16.30 11.72 5.42
C THR A 171 -16.65 10.99 4.14
N ASP A 172 -17.63 10.09 4.24
CA ASP A 172 -18.42 9.64 3.12
C ASP A 172 -19.13 10.89 2.60
N THR A 173 -18.54 11.51 1.60
CA THR A 173 -19.22 12.57 0.86
C THR A 173 -20.44 11.90 0.23
N PRO A 174 -21.68 12.23 0.63
CA PRO A 174 -22.84 11.64 -0.01
C PRO A 174 -22.87 12.21 -1.43
N SER A 175 -22.82 11.33 -2.43
CA SER A 175 -23.21 11.68 -3.79
C SER A 175 -24.70 12.03 -3.76
N ALA A 176 -25.01 13.31 -3.59
CA ALA A 176 -26.31 13.86 -3.92
C ALA A 176 -26.47 13.73 -5.43
N ASP A 177 -27.34 12.80 -5.86
CA ASP A 177 -28.22 12.95 -7.01
C ASP A 177 -29.13 11.71 -7.13
N THR A 178 -30.30 11.79 -6.47
CA THR A 178 -31.51 11.13 -6.95
C THR A 178 -32.67 12.06 -6.61
N PRO A 179 -33.28 12.74 -7.59
CA PRO A 179 -34.50 13.49 -7.32
C PRO A 179 -35.65 12.49 -7.22
N SER A 180 -36.17 12.35 -6.00
CA SER A 180 -37.46 11.75 -5.73
C SER A 180 -38.58 12.62 -6.30
N ALA A 181 -39.43 12.04 -7.15
CA ALA A 181 -40.80 12.50 -7.40
C ALA A 181 -41.75 11.32 -7.18
N GLU A 182 -42.81 11.60 -6.44
CA GLU A 182 -43.77 10.71 -5.79
C GLU A 182 -44.64 9.86 -6.72
N ALA A 183 -45.03 8.68 -6.25
CA ALA A 183 -46.43 8.24 -6.30
C ALA A 183 -46.71 7.23 -5.18
N ALA A 184 -47.59 7.63 -4.28
CA ALA A 184 -48.11 6.84 -3.18
C ALA A 184 -49.00 5.66 -3.66
N SER A 185 -49.01 4.56 -2.91
CA SER A 185 -50.26 4.03 -2.32
C SER A 185 -50.04 2.82 -1.41
N THR A 186 -50.55 2.98 -0.18
CA THR A 186 -51.26 1.98 0.65
C THR A 186 -50.53 0.75 1.24
N GLY A 187 -50.40 0.74 2.57
CA GLY A 187 -51.10 -0.28 3.37
C GLY A 187 -50.31 -1.19 4.33
N THR A 188 -49.89 -0.65 5.50
CA THR A 188 -50.07 -1.21 6.87
C THR A 188 -49.28 -2.49 7.31
N PRO A 189 -48.88 -2.61 8.61
CA PRO A 189 -47.61 -3.22 9.03
C PRO A 189 -47.75 -4.52 9.87
N ALA A 190 -46.62 -5.20 10.11
CA ALA A 190 -46.47 -6.14 11.21
C ALA A 190 -45.02 -6.20 11.73
N THR A 191 -44.84 -5.80 13.00
CA THR A 191 -44.09 -6.48 14.08
C THR A 191 -42.80 -7.25 13.69
N GLY A 192 -41.60 -7.06 14.22
CA GLY A 192 -41.11 -6.47 15.46
C GLY A 192 -39.81 -7.22 15.84
N ALA A 193 -38.96 -6.55 16.63
CA ALA A 193 -37.84 -7.08 17.41
C ALA A 193 -36.49 -7.39 16.72
N ALA A 194 -35.51 -6.63 17.20
CA ALA A 194 -34.06 -6.72 17.03
C ALA A 194 -33.43 -8.05 17.49
N SER A 195 -32.30 -8.44 16.89
CA SER A 195 -31.01 -8.46 17.59
C SER A 195 -29.86 -8.67 16.61
N ARG A 196 -28.79 -7.89 16.80
CA ARG A 196 -27.54 -7.92 16.03
C ARG A 196 -26.67 -9.05 16.61
N SER A 197 -26.18 -9.95 15.77
CA SER A 197 -25.09 -10.87 16.13
C SER A 197 -23.82 -10.42 15.44
N THR A 198 -22.94 -9.77 16.20
CA THR A 198 -21.54 -9.54 15.88
C THR A 198 -20.78 -10.84 16.07
N ALA A 199 -20.55 -11.59 15.00
CA ALA A 199 -19.60 -12.69 14.99
C ALA A 199 -18.21 -12.14 14.60
N SER A 200 -17.42 -11.86 15.62
CA SER A 200 -15.97 -11.66 15.54
C SER A 200 -15.31 -12.91 14.93
N LEU A 201 -14.80 -12.79 13.71
CA LEU A 201 -13.91 -13.78 13.10
C LEU A 201 -12.53 -13.63 13.72
N THR A 202 -12.30 -14.34 14.82
CA THR A 202 -10.97 -14.49 15.41
C THR A 202 -10.22 -15.56 14.62
N ALA A 203 -9.04 -15.22 14.08
CA ALA A 203 -8.18 -16.17 13.37
C ALA A 203 -7.70 -17.31 14.30
N PRO A 204 -7.52 -18.55 13.79
CA PRO A 204 -7.08 -19.68 14.62
C PRO A 204 -5.61 -19.57 15.03
N PRO A 205 -5.22 -20.11 16.21
CA PRO A 205 -3.86 -20.00 16.72
C PRO A 205 -2.87 -20.86 15.92
N VAL A 206 -1.76 -20.26 15.49
CA VAL A 206 -0.62 -20.93 14.85
C VAL A 206 0.12 -21.77 15.89
N ARG A 207 0.20 -23.09 15.67
CA ARG A 207 1.01 -24.00 16.51
C ARG A 207 2.50 -23.74 16.30
N PRO A 208 3.33 -23.73 17.36
CA PRO A 208 4.77 -23.69 17.22
C PRO A 208 5.32 -25.00 16.61
N PRO A 209 6.41 -24.94 15.82
CA PRO A 209 7.04 -26.13 15.26
C PRO A 209 7.67 -26.97 16.37
N THR A 210 7.40 -28.28 16.35
CA THR A 210 8.09 -29.27 17.17
C THR A 210 9.56 -29.36 16.75
N ALA A 211 10.44 -29.51 17.75
CA ALA A 211 11.89 -29.60 17.65
C ALA A 211 12.40 -30.64 16.65
#